data_AF-A0A7Y0B890-F1
#
_entry.id   AF-A0A7Y0B890-F1
#
_cell.length_a   1.000
_cell.length_b   1.000
_cell.length_c   1.000
_cell.angle_alpha   90.00
_cell.angle_beta   90.00
_cell.angle_gamma   90.00
#
_symmetry.space_group_name_H-M   'P 1'
#
loop_
_entity.id
_entity.type
_entity.pdbx_description
1 polymer ?
#
loop_
_entity_poly.entity_id
_entity_poly.type
_entity_poly.pdbx_seq_one_letter_code
_entity_poly.pdbx_strand_id
1 'polypeptide(L)'
;MDQAPYWGLVGVVLGGLLAQVANWVDHRRQRRERLEDFLRTKLEQREAFELEHLVEVNQLLRNLRRRGDELISAKKPDPRYAKPPDDHAERCRTAIREADAALDAQVGFILDDKVRELVKAAADRILDRAWTVYQEAPATFEEAIQRGTLGIGIYTAIEETHEAAEAAYEAISERVRELYAGFGEPRRRWPFSSWSREPGPTRSGHGAESR
;
A
#
# COMPACT_ATOMS: atom_id res chain seq x y z
N MET A 1 48.35 63.34 -32.61
CA MET A 1 48.78 62.22 -31.75
C MET A 1 47.50 61.55 -31.31
N ASP A 2 47.06 60.57 -32.10
CA ASP A 2 45.68 60.11 -32.08
C ASP A 2 45.60 58.85 -31.22
N GLN A 3 45.43 59.06 -29.92
CA GLN A 3 45.23 58.00 -28.94
C GLN A 3 43.75 57.62 -28.86
N ALA A 4 43.20 56.94 -29.87
CA ALA A 4 41.88 56.32 -29.73
C ALA A 4 41.62 55.18 -30.74
N PRO A 5 42.07 53.95 -30.42
CA PRO A 5 41.21 52.80 -30.70
C PRO A 5 41.12 51.73 -29.58
N TYR A 6 41.89 51.86 -28.49
CA TYR A 6 42.01 50.80 -27.48
C TYR A 6 40.74 50.61 -26.61
N TRP A 7 39.97 51.67 -26.37
CA TRP A 7 38.77 51.63 -25.52
C TRP A 7 37.61 50.81 -26.13
N GLY A 8 37.45 50.81 -27.46
CA GLY A 8 36.41 50.01 -28.13
C GLY A 8 36.66 48.50 -28.03
N LEU A 9 37.94 48.10 -28.10
CA LEU A 9 38.36 46.70 -28.01
C LEU A 9 38.19 46.16 -26.57
N VAL A 10 38.48 46.99 -25.57
CA VAL A 10 38.24 46.69 -24.15
C VAL A 10 36.75 46.48 -23.88
N GLY A 11 35.86 47.30 -24.46
CA GLY A 11 34.41 47.16 -24.29
C GLY A 11 33.85 45.84 -24.84
N VAL A 12 34.35 45.36 -25.98
CA VAL A 12 33.92 44.08 -26.59
C VAL A 12 34.37 42.89 -25.74
N VAL A 13 35.62 42.89 -25.26
CA VAL A 13 36.14 41.81 -24.40
C VAL A 13 35.38 41.75 -23.08
N LEU A 14 35.15 42.89 -22.43
CA LEU A 14 34.35 42.97 -21.20
C LEU A 14 32.90 42.52 -21.42
N GLY A 15 32.26 42.94 -22.52
CA GLY A 15 30.91 42.50 -22.87
C GLY A 15 30.79 40.99 -23.08
N GLY A 16 31.75 40.38 -23.79
CA GLY A 16 31.80 38.93 -24.00
C GLY A 16 32.04 38.15 -22.71
N LEU A 17 32.89 38.65 -21.81
CA LEU A 17 33.21 38.01 -20.54
C LEU A 17 32.03 38.09 -19.57
N LEU A 18 31.31 39.22 -19.53
CA LEU A 18 30.07 39.36 -18.77
C LEU A 18 28.97 38.41 -19.27
N ALA A 19 28.82 38.25 -20.58
CA ALA A 19 27.87 37.30 -21.17
C ALA A 19 28.21 35.84 -20.81
N GLN A 20 29.49 35.47 -20.79
CA GLN A 20 29.92 34.13 -20.36
C GLN A 20 29.65 33.88 -18.87
N VAL A 21 29.89 34.87 -18.01
CA VAL A 21 29.59 34.77 -16.56
C VAL A 21 28.08 34.66 -16.33
N ALA A 22 27.27 35.47 -17.00
CA ALA A 22 25.81 35.40 -16.92
C ALA A 22 25.29 34.01 -17.32
N ASN A 23 25.75 33.50 -18.47
CA ASN A 23 25.35 32.17 -18.96
C ASN A 23 25.79 31.03 -18.01
N TRP A 24 26.94 31.17 -17.36
CA TRP A 24 27.40 30.20 -16.35
C TRP A 24 26.57 30.24 -15.07
N VAL A 25 26.19 31.43 -14.58
CA VAL A 25 25.30 31.59 -13.42
C VAL A 25 23.93 31.00 -13.72
N ASP A 26 23.35 31.31 -14.90
CA ASP A 26 22.06 30.76 -15.33
C ASP A 26 22.12 29.24 -15.46
N HIS A 27 23.19 28.69 -16.03
CA HIS A 27 23.37 27.23 -16.11
C HIS A 27 23.47 26.57 -14.74
N ARG A 28 24.17 27.20 -13.78
CA ARG A 28 24.22 26.71 -12.39
C ARG A 28 22.85 26.76 -11.71
N ARG A 29 22.08 27.82 -11.95
CA ARG A 29 20.72 27.97 -11.42
C ARG A 29 19.79 26.90 -12.01
N GLN A 30 19.78 26.74 -13.34
CA GLN A 30 19.00 25.71 -14.01
C GLN A 30 19.37 24.28 -13.54
N ARG A 31 20.65 24.00 -13.27
CA ARG A 31 21.05 22.70 -12.72
C ARG A 31 20.49 22.44 -11.32
N ARG A 32 20.42 23.47 -10.47
CA ARG A 32 19.82 23.36 -9.14
C ARG A 32 18.32 23.14 -9.24
N GLU A 33 17.64 23.96 -10.04
CA GLU A 33 16.19 23.83 -10.30
C GLU A 33 15.84 22.42 -10.82
N ARG A 34 16.61 21.90 -11.80
CA ARG A 34 16.41 20.52 -12.30
C ARG A 34 16.64 19.45 -11.25
N LEU A 35 17.58 19.65 -10.33
CA LEU A 35 17.87 18.68 -9.26
C LEU A 35 16.76 18.68 -8.22
N GLU A 36 16.26 19.86 -7.85
CA GLU A 36 15.09 20.02 -6.97
C GLU A 36 13.85 19.38 -7.60
N ASP A 37 13.58 19.64 -8.88
CA ASP A 37 12.47 19.02 -9.62
C ASP A 37 12.62 17.50 -9.68
N PHE A 38 13.82 16.99 -9.96
CA PHE A 38 14.08 15.55 -10.02
C PHE A 38 13.86 14.87 -8.66
N LEU A 39 14.40 15.45 -7.58
CA LEU A 39 14.22 14.94 -6.23
C LEU A 39 12.74 14.94 -5.85
N ARG A 40 12.03 16.01 -6.19
CA ARG A 40 10.60 16.11 -5.97
C ARG A 40 9.81 15.03 -6.70
N THR A 41 10.06 14.83 -8.00
CA THR A 41 9.40 13.75 -8.76
C THR A 41 9.69 12.38 -8.16
N LYS A 42 10.91 12.14 -7.65
CA LYS A 42 11.25 10.88 -7.00
C LYS A 42 10.53 10.68 -5.67
N LEU A 43 10.35 11.75 -4.89
CA LEU A 43 9.55 11.69 -3.67
C LEU A 43 8.08 11.40 -4.00
N GLU A 44 7.49 12.11 -4.96
CA GLU A 44 6.09 11.90 -5.38
C GLU A 44 5.87 10.46 -5.90
N GLN A 45 6.84 9.90 -6.67
CA GLN A 45 6.80 8.50 -7.11
C GLN A 45 6.87 7.52 -5.95
N ARG A 46 7.73 7.79 -4.97
CA ARG A 46 7.89 6.94 -3.78
C ARG A 46 6.63 6.95 -2.91
N GLU A 47 6.03 8.11 -2.71
CA GLU A 47 4.81 8.28 -1.90
C GLU A 47 3.60 7.63 -2.59
N ALA A 48 3.47 7.77 -3.91
CA ALA A 48 2.43 7.08 -4.67
C ALA A 48 2.60 5.55 -4.62
N PHE A 49 3.83 5.06 -4.75
CA PHE A 49 4.16 3.65 -4.60
C PHE A 49 3.79 3.12 -3.21
N GLU A 50 4.18 3.82 -2.14
CA GLU A 50 3.86 3.41 -0.76
C GLU A 50 2.35 3.40 -0.51
N LEU A 51 1.61 4.39 -1.01
CA LEU A 51 0.17 4.48 -0.86
C LEU A 51 -0.57 3.27 -1.47
N GLU A 52 -0.17 2.85 -2.67
CA GLU A 52 -0.72 1.67 -3.35
C GLU A 52 -0.56 0.41 -2.46
N HIS A 53 0.64 0.20 -1.94
CA HIS A 53 0.94 -0.97 -1.12
C HIS A 53 0.28 -0.92 0.26
N LEU A 54 0.09 0.25 0.86
CA LEU A 54 -0.66 0.40 2.12
C LEU A 54 -2.13 -0.03 1.96
N VAL A 55 -2.75 0.32 0.83
CA VAL A 55 -4.12 -0.10 0.53
C VAL A 55 -4.21 -1.61 0.28
N GLU A 56 -3.27 -2.16 -0.50
CA GLU A 56 -3.20 -3.59 -0.77
C GLU A 56 -2.99 -4.41 0.51
N VAL A 57 -2.03 -4.02 1.35
CA VAL A 57 -1.74 -4.66 2.64
C VAL A 57 -2.95 -4.64 3.56
N ASN A 58 -3.68 -3.52 3.64
CA ASN A 58 -4.91 -3.45 4.44
C ASN A 58 -5.97 -4.47 3.96
N GLN A 59 -6.12 -4.65 2.64
CA GLN A 59 -7.04 -5.65 2.09
C GLN A 59 -6.57 -7.08 2.37
N LEU A 60 -5.27 -7.35 2.25
CA LEU A 60 -4.67 -8.65 2.51
C LEU A 60 -4.76 -9.03 4.00
N LEU A 61 -4.54 -8.09 4.92
CA LEU A 61 -4.69 -8.31 6.36
C LEU A 61 -6.14 -8.66 6.73
N ARG A 62 -7.12 -7.95 6.14
CA ARG A 62 -8.55 -8.28 6.29
C ARG A 62 -8.87 -9.66 5.74
N ASN A 63 -8.29 -10.02 4.58
CA ASN A 63 -8.46 -11.33 3.99
C ASN A 63 -7.88 -12.42 4.89
N LEU A 64 -6.68 -12.24 5.43
CA LEU A 64 -6.05 -13.16 6.38
C LEU A 64 -6.93 -13.39 7.61
N ARG A 65 -7.42 -12.30 8.23
CA ARG A 65 -8.36 -12.39 9.37
C ARG A 65 -9.59 -13.23 9.02
N ARG A 66 -10.22 -12.95 7.87
CA ARG A 66 -11.39 -13.70 7.40
C ARG A 66 -11.07 -15.18 7.20
N ARG A 67 -9.93 -15.53 6.59
CA ARG A 67 -9.51 -16.93 6.41
C ARG A 67 -9.23 -17.63 7.75
N GLY A 68 -8.70 -16.90 8.73
CA GLY A 68 -8.57 -17.37 10.11
C GLY A 68 -9.92 -17.75 10.72
N ASP A 69 -10.91 -16.87 10.63
CA ASP A 69 -12.26 -17.13 11.14
C ASP A 69 -12.96 -18.29 10.39
N GLU A 70 -12.76 -18.41 9.07
CA GLU A 70 -13.25 -19.53 8.26
C GLU A 70 -12.63 -20.87 8.69
N LEU A 71 -11.31 -20.91 8.94
CA LEU A 71 -10.64 -22.11 9.44
C LEU A 71 -11.17 -22.54 10.81
N ILE A 72 -11.37 -21.59 11.72
CA ILE A 72 -11.99 -21.85 13.03
C ILE A 72 -13.40 -22.44 12.84
N SER A 73 -14.19 -21.86 11.94
CA SER A 73 -15.56 -22.29 11.64
C SER A 73 -15.60 -23.67 10.96
N ALA A 74 -14.61 -24.02 10.15
CA ALA A 74 -14.54 -25.33 9.49
C ALA A 74 -14.39 -26.49 10.48
N LYS A 75 -13.77 -26.26 11.65
CA LYS A 75 -13.68 -27.26 12.73
C LYS A 75 -15.00 -27.42 13.49
N LYS A 76 -15.79 -26.35 13.63
CA LYS A 76 -17.07 -26.34 14.34
C LYS A 76 -18.15 -25.77 13.42
N PRO A 77 -18.58 -26.52 12.40
CA PRO A 77 -19.70 -26.08 11.57
C PRO A 77 -20.91 -25.86 12.47
N ASP A 78 -21.61 -24.74 12.29
CA ASP A 78 -22.86 -24.48 13.00
C ASP A 78 -23.80 -25.68 12.73
N PRO A 79 -24.37 -26.31 13.78
CA PRO A 79 -25.27 -27.44 13.62
C PRO A 79 -26.53 -27.11 12.79
N ARG A 80 -26.81 -25.82 12.56
CA ARG A 80 -27.89 -25.34 11.66
C ARG A 80 -27.54 -25.46 10.18
N TYR A 81 -26.27 -25.61 9.82
CA TYR A 81 -25.84 -25.76 8.43
C TYR A 81 -25.62 -27.22 8.05
N ALA A 82 -25.73 -27.50 6.75
CA ALA A 82 -25.38 -28.81 6.21
C ALA A 82 -23.95 -29.17 6.59
N LYS A 83 -23.71 -30.45 6.90
CA LYS A 83 -22.36 -30.96 7.17
C LYS A 83 -21.44 -30.52 6.03
N PRO A 84 -20.36 -29.77 6.31
CA PRO A 84 -19.45 -29.35 5.26
C PRO A 84 -18.80 -30.58 4.61
N PRO A 85 -18.35 -30.46 3.35
CA PRO A 85 -17.58 -31.50 2.68
C PRO A 85 -16.40 -31.99 3.52
N ASP A 86 -16.04 -33.26 3.40
CA ASP A 86 -14.95 -33.86 4.19
C ASP A 86 -13.59 -33.17 3.97
N ASP A 87 -13.40 -32.48 2.83
CA ASP A 87 -12.20 -31.72 2.48
C ASP A 87 -12.22 -30.23 2.92
N HIS A 88 -13.32 -29.75 3.51
CA HIS A 88 -13.52 -28.32 3.78
C HIS A 88 -12.45 -27.73 4.69
N ALA A 89 -12.09 -28.44 5.77
CA ALA A 89 -11.07 -27.98 6.70
C ALA A 89 -9.69 -27.86 6.03
N GLU A 90 -9.33 -28.81 5.16
CA GLU A 90 -8.06 -28.76 4.44
C GLU A 90 -8.02 -27.59 3.46
N ARG A 91 -9.14 -27.32 2.77
CA ARG A 91 -9.27 -26.13 1.91
C ARG A 91 -9.10 -24.83 2.70
N CYS A 92 -9.66 -24.73 3.90
CA CYS A 92 -9.46 -23.56 4.76
C CYS A 92 -8.00 -23.41 5.23
N ARG A 93 -7.31 -24.52 5.55
CA ARG A 93 -5.89 -24.50 5.90
C ARG A 93 -5.01 -24.01 4.75
N THR A 94 -5.30 -24.45 3.53
CA THR A 94 -4.60 -23.96 2.35
C THR A 94 -4.88 -22.47 2.13
N ALA A 95 -6.15 -22.06 2.21
CA ALA A 95 -6.55 -20.67 2.00
C ALA A 95 -5.92 -19.68 3.00
N ILE A 96 -5.78 -20.06 4.28
CA ILE A 96 -5.11 -19.18 5.26
C ILE A 96 -3.61 -19.07 5.00
N ARG A 97 -2.94 -20.16 4.58
CA ARG A 97 -1.51 -20.12 4.20
C ARG A 97 -1.28 -19.28 2.94
N GLU A 98 -2.16 -19.37 1.96
CA GLU A 98 -2.10 -18.53 0.76
C GLU A 98 -2.32 -17.06 1.10
N ALA A 99 -3.26 -16.75 2.00
CA ALA A 99 -3.50 -15.39 2.45
C ALA A 99 -2.31 -14.80 3.22
N ASP A 100 -1.66 -15.62 4.07
CA ASP A 100 -0.45 -15.26 4.80
C ASP A 100 0.73 -14.97 3.85
N ALA A 101 1.00 -15.91 2.93
CA ALA A 101 2.06 -15.73 1.94
C ALA A 101 1.84 -14.50 1.05
N ALA A 102 0.59 -14.21 0.66
CA ALA A 102 0.25 -13.02 -0.09
C ALA A 102 0.51 -11.73 0.72
N LEU A 103 0.16 -11.73 2.01
CA LEU A 103 0.44 -10.61 2.90
C LEU A 103 1.94 -10.39 3.08
N ASP A 104 2.71 -11.44 3.40
CA ASP A 104 4.15 -11.36 3.61
C ASP A 104 4.88 -10.82 2.37
N ALA A 105 4.47 -11.26 1.17
CA ALA A 105 5.01 -10.77 -0.09
C ALA A 105 4.84 -9.25 -0.29
N GLN A 106 3.78 -8.64 0.27
CA GLN A 106 3.49 -7.22 0.10
C GLN A 106 3.99 -6.33 1.25
N VAL A 107 4.05 -6.87 2.48
CA VAL A 107 4.48 -6.11 3.67
C VAL A 107 5.90 -5.53 3.53
N GLY A 108 6.77 -6.16 2.74
CA GLY A 108 8.10 -5.67 2.43
C GLY A 108 8.14 -4.29 1.76
N PHE A 109 7.07 -3.89 1.05
CA PHE A 109 7.00 -2.64 0.30
C PHE A 109 6.54 -1.43 1.11
N ILE A 110 6.07 -1.64 2.35
CA ILE A 110 5.80 -0.55 3.30
C ILE A 110 7.13 0.09 3.67
N LEU A 111 7.23 1.42 3.57
CA LEU A 111 8.49 2.13 3.82
C LEU A 111 8.62 2.59 5.27
N ASP A 112 7.51 2.71 5.98
CA ASP A 112 7.46 2.96 7.41
C ASP A 112 7.66 1.66 8.21
N ASP A 113 8.78 1.56 8.94
CA ASP A 113 9.13 0.37 9.70
C ASP A 113 8.16 0.08 10.86
N LYS A 114 7.61 1.11 11.49
CA LYS A 114 6.63 0.95 12.58
C LYS A 114 5.32 0.37 12.05
N VAL A 115 4.83 0.89 10.91
CA VAL A 115 3.63 0.34 10.25
C VAL A 115 3.89 -1.12 9.84
N ARG A 116 5.06 -1.39 9.27
CA ARG A 116 5.47 -2.74 8.86
C ARG A 116 5.46 -3.73 10.04
N GLU A 117 6.05 -3.34 11.17
CA GLU A 117 6.10 -4.15 12.39
C GLU A 117 4.70 -4.43 12.96
N LEU A 118 3.82 -3.42 13.00
CA LEU A 118 2.45 -3.58 13.48
C LEU A 118 1.64 -4.53 12.60
N VAL A 119 1.81 -4.46 11.28
CA VAL A 119 1.14 -5.39 10.36
C VAL A 119 1.62 -6.82 10.57
N LYS A 120 2.94 -7.03 10.73
CA LYS A 120 3.50 -8.37 11.01
C LYS A 120 2.99 -8.91 12.34
N ALA A 121 3.01 -8.09 13.39
CA ALA A 121 2.49 -8.48 14.69
C ALA A 121 1.00 -8.85 14.62
N ALA A 122 0.19 -8.09 13.87
CA ALA A 122 -1.21 -8.43 13.65
C ALA A 122 -1.38 -9.76 12.91
N ALA A 123 -0.60 -10.00 11.85
CA ALA A 123 -0.63 -11.26 11.09
C ALA A 123 -0.28 -12.46 11.99
N ASP A 124 0.80 -12.36 12.77
CA ASP A 124 1.24 -13.40 13.70
C ASP A 124 0.14 -13.73 14.72
N ARG A 125 -0.51 -12.72 15.30
CA ARG A 125 -1.60 -12.92 16.26
C ARG A 125 -2.83 -13.56 15.63
N ILE A 126 -3.20 -13.15 14.41
CA ILE A 126 -4.29 -13.77 13.66
C ILE A 126 -4.01 -15.26 13.40
N LEU A 127 -2.80 -15.58 12.94
CA LEU A 127 -2.39 -16.96 12.66
C LEU A 127 -2.31 -17.80 13.92
N ASP A 128 -1.71 -17.27 14.99
CA ASP A 128 -1.60 -17.95 16.26
C ASP A 128 -2.99 -18.27 16.83
N ARG A 129 -3.90 -17.30 16.86
CA ARG A 129 -5.30 -17.53 17.25
C ARG A 129 -5.95 -18.59 16.37
N ALA A 130 -5.83 -18.46 15.04
CA ALA A 130 -6.46 -19.40 14.11
C ALA A 130 -5.96 -20.83 14.34
N TRP A 131 -4.65 -21.03 14.51
CA TRP A 131 -4.07 -22.34 14.73
C TRP A 131 -4.31 -22.89 16.13
N THR A 132 -4.19 -22.06 17.17
CA THR A 132 -4.44 -22.45 18.56
C THR A 132 -5.89 -22.89 18.72
N VAL A 133 -6.86 -22.09 18.24
CA VAL A 133 -8.28 -22.49 18.29
C VAL A 133 -8.52 -23.71 17.41
N TYR A 134 -7.91 -23.78 16.21
CA TYR A 134 -8.07 -24.94 15.34
C TYR A 134 -7.46 -26.22 15.90
N GLN A 135 -6.38 -26.18 16.66
CA GLN A 135 -5.75 -27.38 17.24
C GLN A 135 -6.39 -27.74 18.59
N GLU A 136 -6.51 -26.76 19.48
CA GLU A 136 -6.85 -26.97 20.89
C GLU A 136 -8.34 -26.93 21.18
N ALA A 137 -9.18 -26.38 20.29
CA ALA A 137 -10.60 -26.31 20.58
C ALA A 137 -11.19 -27.72 20.76
N PRO A 138 -11.79 -28.03 21.93
CA PRO A 138 -12.44 -29.32 22.19
C PRO A 138 -13.58 -29.56 21.20
N ALA A 139 -13.82 -30.83 20.85
CA ALA A 139 -14.77 -31.20 19.81
C ALA A 139 -16.22 -30.91 20.23
N THR A 140 -16.51 -30.92 21.53
CA THR A 140 -17.81 -30.57 22.11
C THR A 140 -17.70 -29.55 23.24
N PHE A 141 -18.81 -28.88 23.55
CA PHE A 141 -18.92 -27.97 24.71
C PHE A 141 -18.74 -28.71 26.04
N GLU A 142 -19.23 -29.95 26.15
CA GLU A 142 -19.03 -30.81 27.32
C GLU A 142 -17.56 -31.21 27.51
N GLU A 143 -16.82 -31.51 26.44
CA GLU A 143 -15.36 -31.69 26.54
C GLU A 143 -14.64 -30.42 26.99
N ALA A 144 -15.14 -29.25 26.59
CA ALA A 144 -14.60 -27.95 27.00
C ALA A 144 -14.80 -27.67 28.49
N ILE A 145 -15.97 -28.05 29.03
CA ILE A 145 -16.26 -28.00 30.47
C ILE A 145 -15.36 -29.00 31.21
N GLN A 146 -15.30 -30.25 30.74
CA GLN A 146 -14.54 -31.32 31.39
C GLN A 146 -13.03 -31.05 31.43
N ARG A 147 -12.47 -30.44 30.38
CA ARG A 147 -11.04 -30.09 30.33
C ARG A 147 -10.71 -28.76 31.02
N GLY A 148 -11.70 -28.02 31.50
CA GLY A 148 -11.51 -26.67 32.03
C GLY A 148 -10.98 -25.68 30.98
N THR A 149 -11.08 -26.02 29.69
CA THR A 149 -10.60 -25.22 28.55
C THR A 149 -11.61 -24.20 28.05
N LEU A 150 -12.79 -24.09 28.69
CA LEU A 150 -13.63 -22.88 28.68
C LEU A 150 -12.97 -21.68 29.41
N GLY A 151 -11.65 -21.72 29.53
CA GLY A 151 -10.86 -20.74 30.24
C GLY A 151 -10.61 -19.49 29.40
N ILE A 152 -10.45 -18.40 30.14
CA ILE A 152 -9.99 -17.05 29.80
C ILE A 152 -9.10 -16.98 28.54
N GLY A 153 -8.22 -17.96 28.29
CA GLY A 153 -7.29 -18.02 27.15
C GLY A 153 -7.89 -17.85 25.74
N ILE A 154 -9.07 -18.42 25.44
CA ILE A 154 -9.69 -18.23 24.11
C ILE A 154 -10.24 -16.79 23.96
N TYR A 155 -10.81 -16.25 25.04
CA TYR A 155 -11.34 -14.88 25.03
C TYR A 155 -10.22 -13.85 24.98
N THR A 156 -9.12 -14.05 25.71
CA THR A 156 -7.94 -13.20 25.63
C THR A 156 -7.29 -13.29 24.25
N ALA A 157 -7.22 -14.47 23.62
CA ALA A 157 -6.70 -14.58 22.25
C ALA A 157 -7.55 -13.82 21.22
N ILE A 158 -8.87 -13.77 21.39
CA ILE A 158 -9.77 -12.96 20.54
C ILE A 158 -9.49 -11.47 20.74
N GLU A 159 -9.40 -11.02 22.00
CA GLU A 159 -9.14 -9.63 22.36
C GLU A 159 -7.76 -9.17 21.85
N GLU A 160 -6.69 -9.93 22.15
CA GLU A 160 -5.33 -9.64 21.70
C GLU A 160 -5.22 -9.59 20.16
N THR A 161 -5.92 -10.49 19.46
CA THR A 161 -5.97 -10.47 18.00
C THR A 161 -6.70 -9.24 17.47
N HIS A 162 -7.81 -8.86 18.12
CA HIS A 162 -8.58 -7.68 17.74
C HIS A 162 -7.76 -6.41 17.94
N GLU A 163 -7.15 -6.25 19.12
CA GLU A 163 -6.28 -5.12 19.44
C GLU A 163 -5.11 -4.99 18.46
N ALA A 164 -4.42 -6.11 18.16
CA ALA A 164 -3.32 -6.10 17.21
C ALA A 164 -3.77 -5.71 15.79
N ALA A 165 -4.92 -6.23 15.35
CA ALA A 165 -5.48 -5.90 14.03
C ALA A 165 -5.90 -4.42 13.95
N GLU A 166 -6.58 -3.88 14.97
CA GLU A 166 -6.96 -2.47 15.01
C GLU A 166 -5.74 -1.54 15.07
N ALA A 167 -4.71 -1.90 15.84
CA ALA A 167 -3.46 -1.15 15.87
C ALA A 167 -2.79 -1.08 14.48
N ALA A 168 -2.79 -2.19 13.74
CA ALA A 168 -2.29 -2.20 12.36
C ALA A 168 -3.16 -1.36 11.42
N TYR A 169 -4.49 -1.45 11.50
CA TYR A 169 -5.40 -0.64 10.68
C TYR A 169 -5.28 0.85 10.95
N GLU A 170 -5.16 1.25 12.21
CA GLU A 170 -4.98 2.65 12.59
C GLU A 170 -3.62 3.16 12.10
N ALA A 171 -2.54 2.40 12.27
CA ALA A 171 -1.22 2.77 11.78
C ALA A 171 -1.17 2.94 10.25
N ILE A 172 -1.81 2.02 9.50
CA ILE A 172 -1.96 2.18 8.04
C ILE A 172 -2.75 3.44 7.72
N SER A 173 -3.86 3.69 8.42
CA SER A 173 -4.75 4.83 8.15
C SER A 173 -4.10 6.16 8.52
N GLU A 174 -3.33 6.21 9.60
CA GLU A 174 -2.48 7.34 9.98
C GLU A 174 -1.43 7.60 8.89
N ARG A 175 -0.70 6.58 8.46
CA ARG A 175 0.31 6.72 7.39
C ARG A 175 -0.28 7.21 6.08
N VAL A 176 -1.45 6.70 5.68
CA VAL A 176 -2.18 7.18 4.51
C VAL A 176 -2.55 8.66 4.67
N ARG A 177 -3.04 9.07 5.84
CA ARG A 177 -3.36 10.49 6.13
C ARG A 177 -2.11 11.37 6.07
N GLU A 178 -0.97 10.92 6.58
CA GLU A 178 0.31 11.65 6.50
C GLU A 178 0.74 11.87 5.06
N LEU A 179 0.70 10.82 4.23
CA LEU A 179 1.02 10.92 2.80
C LEU A 179 0.09 11.94 2.12
N TYR A 180 -1.23 11.86 2.36
CA TYR A 180 -2.20 12.83 1.83
C TYR A 180 -2.03 14.26 2.36
N ALA A 181 -1.62 14.43 3.62
CA ALA A 181 -1.31 15.74 4.18
C ALA A 181 -0.07 16.34 3.52
N GLY A 182 0.93 15.51 3.19
CA GLY A 182 2.08 15.88 2.35
C GLY A 182 1.66 16.34 0.94
N PHE A 183 0.60 15.74 0.38
CA PHE A 183 -0.02 16.19 -0.89
C PHE A 183 -0.88 17.47 -0.76
N GLY A 184 -1.25 17.87 0.48
CA GLY A 184 -2.27 18.89 0.77
C GLY A 184 -1.79 20.34 0.89
N GLU A 185 -0.48 20.61 0.92
CA GLU A 185 0.00 21.97 0.64
C GLU A 185 -0.39 22.36 -0.79
N PRO A 186 -0.89 23.58 -1.06
CA PRO A 186 -1.39 23.98 -2.37
C PRO A 186 -0.25 24.12 -3.39
N ARG A 187 0.28 22.99 -3.87
CA ARG A 187 1.33 22.91 -4.88
C ARG A 187 0.71 22.47 -6.19
N ARG A 188 0.23 23.45 -6.96
CA ARG A 188 -0.14 23.38 -8.39
C ARG A 188 -0.67 22.02 -8.88
N ARG A 189 -1.99 21.84 -8.75
CA ARG A 189 -2.88 21.08 -9.65
C ARG A 189 -2.22 19.87 -10.34
N TRP A 190 -2.23 18.72 -9.67
CA TRP A 190 -2.04 17.43 -10.34
C TRP A 190 -3.00 17.30 -11.53
N PRO A 191 -2.52 16.98 -12.74
CA PRO A 191 -3.37 16.76 -13.90
C PRO A 191 -3.87 15.31 -13.87
N PHE A 192 -4.70 14.95 -12.90
CA PHE A 192 -5.32 13.61 -12.85
C PHE A 192 -6.45 13.43 -13.90
N SER A 193 -6.51 14.29 -14.93
CA SER A 193 -7.61 14.34 -15.90
C SER A 193 -7.30 13.73 -17.28
N SER A 194 -6.22 12.96 -17.47
CA SER A 194 -5.92 12.39 -18.79
C SER A 194 -5.96 10.87 -18.91
N TRP A 195 -6.21 10.13 -17.84
CA TRP A 195 -6.39 8.68 -17.95
C TRP A 195 -7.89 8.32 -17.92
N SER A 196 -8.37 7.84 -19.08
CA SER A 196 -9.61 7.07 -19.27
C SER A 196 -10.89 7.81 -19.71
N ARG A 197 -10.88 8.32 -20.95
CA ARG A 197 -11.97 8.07 -21.92
C ARG A 197 -11.36 8.00 -23.31
N GLU A 198 -10.84 6.83 -23.68
CA GLU A 198 -10.78 6.49 -25.09
C GLU A 198 -12.23 6.45 -25.61
N PRO A 199 -12.57 7.21 -26.66
CA PRO A 199 -13.86 7.03 -27.32
C PRO A 199 -13.86 5.64 -27.96
N GLY A 200 -14.72 4.75 -27.43
CA GLY A 200 -14.93 3.44 -28.01
C GLY A 200 -15.27 3.53 -29.50
N PRO A 201 -14.87 2.54 -30.31
CA PRO A 201 -15.05 2.58 -31.76
C PRO A 201 -16.52 2.77 -32.10
N THR A 202 -16.81 3.84 -32.82
CA THR A 202 -18.13 4.12 -33.40
C THR A 202 -18.50 2.98 -34.34
N ARG A 203 -19.53 2.21 -33.95
CA ARG A 203 -20.14 1.18 -34.76
C ARG A 203 -20.78 1.85 -35.99
N SER A 204 -20.06 1.89 -37.09
CA SER A 204 -20.58 2.35 -38.37
C SER A 204 -21.70 1.42 -38.81
N GLY A 205 -22.92 1.96 -38.87
CA GLY A 205 -24.04 1.29 -39.52
C GLY A 205 -23.69 1.00 -40.98
N HIS A 206 -23.79 -0.27 -41.37
CA HIS A 206 -24.08 -0.63 -42.74
C HIS A 206 -25.55 -0.99 -42.80
N GLY A 207 -26.33 -0.04 -43.33
CA GLY A 207 -27.61 -0.33 -43.95
C GLY A 207 -27.42 -0.62 -45.43
N ALA A 208 -28.48 -1.19 -46.02
CA ALA A 208 -28.70 -1.51 -47.44
C ALA A 208 -27.99 -2.80 -47.92
N GLU A 209 -28.57 -3.70 -48.70
CA GLU A 209 -29.77 -3.61 -49.55
C GLU A 209 -30.14 -5.02 -50.08
N SER A 210 -31.45 -5.24 -50.32
CA SER A 210 -32.04 -6.09 -51.38
C SER A 210 -31.68 -7.59 -51.50
N ARG A 211 -32.67 -8.46 -51.22
CA ARG A 211 -33.56 -9.09 -52.22
C ARG A 211 -34.69 -9.87 -51.56
#